data_AF-A0A3N4J178-F1
#
_entry.id   AF-A0A3N4J178-F1
#
_cell.length_a   1.000
_cell.length_b   1.000
_cell.length_c   1.000
_cell.angle_alpha   90.00
_cell.angle_beta   90.00
_cell.angle_gamma   90.00
#
_symmetry.space_group_name_H-M   'P 1'
#
loop_
_entity.id
_entity.type
_entity.pdbx_description
1 polymer ?
#
loop_
_entity_poly.entity_id
_entity_poly.type
_entity_poly.pdbx_seq_one_letter_code
_entity_poly.pdbx_strand_id
1 'polypeptide(L)' 'CCTRVLIVKELDFEAQKSRLEEEVELIHYLVHFLPKYHYELYFIKHYWGAAPHYAQKRYGYHIRAL' A
#
# COMPACT_ATOMS: atom_id res chain seq x y z
N CYS A 1 -4.38 22.01 -9.91
CA CYS A 1 -5.02 23.11 -9.16
C CYS A 1 -3.98 23.72 -8.23
N CYS A 2 -3.59 24.99 -8.46
CA CYS A 2 -2.44 25.64 -7.81
C CYS A 2 -2.60 25.79 -6.28
N THR A 3 -3.84 25.87 -5.79
CA THR A 3 -4.15 25.99 -4.36
C THR A 3 -3.66 24.80 -3.54
N ARG A 4 -3.71 23.57 -4.10
CA ARG A 4 -3.19 22.39 -3.40
C ARG A 4 -1.67 22.47 -3.19
N VAL A 5 -0.94 23.03 -4.16
CA VAL A 5 0.51 23.19 -4.08
C VAL A 5 0.89 24.22 -3.02
N LEU A 6 0.06 25.26 -2.84
CA LEU A 6 0.26 26.26 -1.79
C LEU A 6 0.00 25.66 -0.40
N ILE A 7 -1.14 24.97 -0.22
CA ILE A 7 -1.51 24.34 1.06
C ILE A 7 -0.45 23.32 1.52
N VAL A 8 0.09 22.50 0.60
CA VAL A 8 1.12 21.50 0.95
C VAL A 8 2.42 22.12 1.46
N LYS A 9 2.68 23.40 1.16
CA LYS A 9 3.88 24.14 1.58
C LYS A 9 3.67 24.96 2.85
N GLU A 10 2.46 25.02 3.40
CA GLU A 10 2.22 25.67 4.67
C GLU A 10 2.85 24.85 5.81
N LEU A 11 3.41 25.54 6.81
CA LEU A 11 4.18 24.90 7.88
C LEU A 11 3.35 23.96 8.74
N ASP A 12 2.06 24.27 8.94
CA ASP A 12 1.13 23.42 9.67
C ASP A 12 0.86 22.12 8.92
N PHE A 13 0.76 22.19 7.59
CA PHE A 13 0.58 21.02 6.75
C PHE A 13 1.83 20.15 6.69
N GLU A 14 3.03 20.73 6.60
CA GLU A 14 4.29 19.97 6.66
C GLU A 14 4.53 19.34 8.04
N ALA A 15 4.08 19.99 9.12
CA ALA A 15 4.20 19.47 10.48
C ALA A 15 3.16 18.39 10.83
N GLN A 16 2.05 18.33 10.09
CA GLN A 16 0.96 17.40 10.33
C GLN A 16 1.30 15.99 9.81
N LYS A 17 1.32 15.01 10.71
CA LYS A 17 1.44 13.59 10.32
C LYS A 17 0.26 13.15 9.47
N SER A 18 0.50 12.21 8.58
CA SER A 18 -0.59 11.61 7.82
C SER A 18 -1.50 10.82 8.77
N ARG A 19 -2.81 10.83 8.52
CA ARG A 19 -3.77 10.05 9.33
C ARG A 19 -3.39 8.56 9.41
N LEU A 20 -2.83 8.00 8.33
CA LEU A 20 -2.37 6.61 8.31
C LEU A 20 -1.22 6.39 9.30
N GLU A 21 -0.27 7.31 9.35
CA GLU A 21 0.86 7.27 10.29
C GLU A 21 0.36 7.35 11.74
N GLU A 22 -0.57 8.26 12.02
CA GLU A 22 -1.19 8.39 13.35
C GLU A 22 -1.92 7.10 13.78
N GLU A 23 -2.72 6.50 12.89
CA GLU A 23 -3.44 5.25 13.19
C GLU A 23 -2.47 4.08 13.42
N VAL A 24 -1.41 3.98 12.64
CA VAL A 24 -0.38 2.93 12.77
C VAL A 24 0.40 3.07 14.08
N GLU A 25 0.78 4.29 14.45
CA GLU A 25 1.44 4.58 15.72
C GLU A 25 0.52 4.26 16.91
N LEU A 26 -0.76 4.64 16.84
CA LEU A 26 -1.75 4.38 17.88
C LEU A 26 -1.94 2.87 18.14
N ILE A 27 -1.97 2.06 17.08
CA ILE A 27 -2.16 0.61 17.15
C ILE A 27 -0.82 -0.13 17.43
N HIS A 28 0.31 0.58 17.47
CA HIS A 28 1.67 0.02 17.64
C HIS A 28 1.99 -1.07 16.60
N TYR A 29 1.56 -0.85 15.36
CA TYR A 29 1.77 -1.83 14.29
C TYR A 29 3.25 -1.91 13.90
N LEU A 30 3.74 -3.12 13.61
CA LEU A 30 5.09 -3.28 13.06
C LEU A 30 5.10 -2.84 11.59
N VAL A 31 5.90 -1.84 11.27
CA VAL A 31 6.03 -1.29 9.91
C VAL A 31 7.39 -1.67 9.32
N HIS A 32 7.37 -2.29 8.14
CA HIS A 32 8.58 -2.55 7.36
C HIS A 32 8.77 -1.46 6.31
N PHE A 33 9.81 -0.65 6.46
CA PHE A 33 10.22 0.32 5.45
C PHE A 33 11.02 -0.37 4.36
N LEU A 34 10.47 -0.39 3.15
CA LEU A 34 11.10 -1.01 1.98
C LEU A 34 11.64 0.06 1.03
N PRO A 35 12.79 -0.18 0.38
CA PRO A 35 13.35 0.74 -0.61
C PRO A 35 12.38 1.00 -1.77
N LYS A 36 12.29 2.25 -2.21
CA LYS A 36 11.46 2.65 -3.33
C LYS A 36 11.96 1.96 -4.61
N TYR A 37 11.04 1.36 -5.37
CA TYR A 37 11.29 0.62 -6.63
C TYR A 37 11.94 -0.76 -6.51
N HIS A 38 12.15 -1.27 -5.31
CA HIS A 38 12.63 -2.64 -5.07
C HIS A 38 11.46 -3.60 -4.83
N TYR A 39 10.64 -3.80 -5.86
CA TYR A 39 9.43 -4.61 -5.77
C TYR A 39 9.72 -6.09 -5.46
N GLU A 40 10.94 -6.56 -5.73
CA GLU A 40 11.42 -7.92 -5.48
C GLU A 40 11.49 -8.26 -4.00
N LEU A 41 11.52 -7.24 -3.14
CA LEU A 41 11.55 -7.40 -1.68
C LEU A 41 10.14 -7.52 -1.07
N TYR A 42 9.09 -7.25 -1.84
CA TYR A 42 7.71 -7.31 -1.36
C TYR A 42 7.18 -8.75 -1.45
N PHE A 43 7.13 -9.43 -0.31
CA PHE A 43 6.63 -10.82 -0.22
C PHE A 43 5.23 -11.00 -0.85
N ILE A 44 4.35 -10.00 -0.71
CA ILE A 44 2.99 -10.02 -1.28
C ILE A 44 2.98 -10.17 -2.80
N LYS A 45 4.02 -9.72 -3.50
CA LYS A 45 4.12 -9.83 -4.96
C LYS A 45 4.16 -11.29 -5.42
N HIS A 46 4.80 -12.17 -4.65
CA HIS A 46 4.83 -13.60 -4.95
C HIS A 46 3.42 -14.21 -4.92
N TYR A 47 2.58 -13.79 -3.98
CA TYR A 47 1.19 -14.25 -3.88
C TYR A 47 0.32 -13.72 -5.01
N TRP A 48 0.50 -12.47 -5.42
CA TRP A 48 -0.29 -11.90 -6.52
C TRP A 48 -0.09 -12.62 -7.85
N GLY A 49 1.08 -13.22 -8.09
CA GLY A 49 1.28 -14.08 -9.27
C GLY A 49 0.75 -15.50 -9.07
N ALA A 50 0.93 -16.07 -7.87
CA ALA A 50 0.61 -17.46 -7.59
C ALA A 50 -0.89 -17.72 -7.40
N ALA A 51 -1.60 -16.83 -6.69
CA ALA A 51 -3.00 -17.02 -6.34
C ALA A 51 -3.92 -17.06 -7.56
N PRO A 52 -3.83 -16.13 -8.54
CA PRO A 52 -4.64 -16.20 -9.75
C PRO A 52 -4.33 -17.43 -10.61
N HIS A 53 -3.06 -17.82 -10.73
CA HIS A 53 -2.65 -19.02 -11.48
C HIS A 53 -3.24 -20.30 -10.86
N TYR A 54 -3.19 -20.39 -9.54
CA TYR A 54 -3.79 -21.50 -8.81
C TYR A 54 -5.32 -21.54 -8.96
N ALA A 55 -5.98 -20.39 -8.79
CA ALA A 55 -7.43 -20.27 -8.96
C ALA A 55 -7.86 -20.64 -10.38
N GLN A 56 -7.14 -20.15 -11.39
CA GLN A 56 -7.37 -20.48 -12.80
C GLN A 56 -7.30 -21.98 -13.04
N LYS A 57 -6.23 -22.65 -12.56
CA LYS A 57 -6.05 -24.10 -12.77
C LYS A 57 -7.15 -24.95 -12.13
N ARG A 58 -7.76 -24.50 -11.03
CA ARG A 58 -8.76 -25.27 -10.29
C ARG A 58 -10.21 -24.93 -10.63
N TYR A 59 -10.49 -23.68 -10.97
CA TYR A 59 -11.86 -23.16 -11.06
C TYR A 59 -12.13 -22.33 -12.32
N GLY A 60 -11.10 -22.02 -13.13
CA GLY A 60 -11.21 -21.14 -14.29
C GLY A 60 -11.34 -19.65 -13.94
N TYR A 61 -11.62 -18.80 -14.92
CA TYR A 61 -11.77 -17.34 -14.74
C TYR A 61 -13.21 -16.95 -14.38
N HIS A 62 -13.76 -17.51 -13.30
CA HIS A 62 -15.05 -17.04 -12.77
C HIS A 62 -14.79 -16.14 -11.56
N ILE A 63 -15.43 -14.97 -11.48
CA ILE A 63 -15.29 -14.03 -10.36
C ILE A 63 -15.59 -14.65 -8.98
N ARG A 64 -16.34 -15.76 -8.95
CA ARG A 64 -16.62 -16.52 -7.73
C ARG A 64 -15.42 -17.35 -7.22
N ALA A 65 -14.35 -17.43 -8.00
CA ALA A 65 -13.13 -18.18 -7.70
C ALA A 65 -11.94 -17.29 -7.33
N LEU A 66 -12.13 -15.96 -7.31
CA LEU A 66 -11.18 -14.95 -6.81
C LEU A 66 -11.71 -14.41 -5.48
#